data_AF-A0A441XR44-F1
#
_entry.id   AF-A0A441XR44-F1
#
_cell.length_a   1.000
_cell.length_b   1.000
_cell.length_c   1.000
_cell.angle_alpha   90.00
_cell.angle_beta   90.00
_cell.angle_gamma   90.00
#
_symmetry.space_group_name_H-M   'P 1'
#
loop_
_entity.id
_entity.type
_entity.pdbx_description
1 polymer ?
#
loop_
_entity_poly.entity_id
_entity_poly.type
_entity_poly.pdbx_seq_one_letter_code
_entity_poly.pdbx_strand_id
1 'polypeptide(L)' 'MSELPFAATTPVSVARVGLRARDAENLAAYYRDVVGLRELSRTGGTITLG' A
#
# COMPACT_ATOMS: atom_id res chain seq x y z
N MET A 1 10.77 27.30 1.45
CA MET A 1 10.93 26.11 2.33
C MET A 1 12.27 25.49 1.92
N SER A 2 13.27 25.50 2.81
CA SER A 2 14.61 24.99 2.49
C SER A 2 14.54 23.49 2.24
N GLU A 3 14.89 23.03 1.04
CA GLU A 3 14.92 21.61 0.71
C GLU A 3 16.01 20.93 1.55
N LEU A 4 15.63 19.96 2.37
CA LEU A 4 16.57 19.19 3.18
C LEU A 4 17.40 18.27 2.25
N PRO A 5 18.73 18.20 2.44
CA PRO A 5 19.58 17.31 1.63
C PRO A 5 19.16 15.85 1.79
N PHE A 6 19.32 15.02 0.75
CA PHE A 6 18.93 13.60 0.71
C PHE A 6 19.44 12.79 1.93
N ALA A 7 20.65 13.10 2.41
CA ALA A 7 21.22 12.46 3.58
C ALA A 7 20.47 12.77 4.89
N ALA A 8 19.72 13.87 4.96
CA ALA A 8 18.87 14.25 6.08
C ALA A 8 17.41 13.75 5.96
N THR A 9 17.05 13.09 4.85
CA THR A 9 15.72 12.50 4.61
C THR A 9 15.78 10.98 4.51
N THR A 10 16.81 10.35 5.09
CA THR A 10 17.10 8.91 4.94
C THR A 10 15.85 8.06 5.20
N PRO A 11 15.27 7.41 4.18
CA PRO A 11 14.06 6.61 4.36
C PRO A 11 14.40 5.37 5.19
N VAL A 12 13.78 5.23 6.36
CA VAL A 12 13.99 4.07 7.25
C VAL A 12 13.03 2.91 6.96
N SER A 13 11.96 3.17 6.21
CA SER A 13 10.90 2.18 5.94
C SER A 13 10.20 2.47 4.62
N VAL A 14 9.67 1.43 4.00
CA VAL A 14 8.75 1.54 2.87
C VAL A 14 7.35 1.85 3.41
N ALA A 15 6.76 2.98 2.97
CA ALA A 15 5.46 3.41 3.46
C ALA A 15 4.29 2.53 2.94
N ARG A 16 4.38 2.07 1.69
CA ARG A 16 3.35 1.22 1.05
C ARG A 16 3.94 0.44 -0.12
N VAL A 17 3.32 -0.69 -0.44
CA VAL A 17 3.65 -1.49 -1.62
C VAL A 17 2.41 -1.61 -2.49
N GLY A 18 2.57 -1.36 -3.80
CA GLY A 18 1.50 -1.55 -4.79
C GLY A 18 1.62 -2.91 -5.47
N LEU A 19 0.53 -3.67 -5.49
CA LEU A 19 0.43 -4.93 -6.23
C LEU A 19 -0.50 -4.75 -7.42
N ARG A 20 -0.07 -5.21 -8.60
CA ARG A 20 -0.92 -5.24 -9.80
C ARG A 20 -1.42 -6.66 -10.00
N ALA A 21 -2.74 -6.82 -10.04
CA ALA A 21 -3.40 -8.11 -10.24
C ALA A 21 -4.31 -8.07 -11.47
N ARG A 22 -4.56 -9.25 -12.04
CA ARG A 22 -5.61 -9.41 -13.06
C ARG A 22 -7.01 -9.35 -12.42
N ASP A 23 -7.12 -9.90 -11.21
CA ASP A 23 -8.31 -9.86 -10.38
C ASP A 23 -7.93 -9.28 -9.02
N ALA A 24 -8.27 -8.00 -8.82
CA ALA A 24 -7.94 -7.29 -7.60
C ALA A 24 -8.83 -7.71 -6.41
N GLU A 25 -10.05 -8.15 -6.66
CA GLU A 25 -10.98 -8.55 -5.60
C GLU A 25 -10.54 -9.87 -4.97
N ASN A 26 -10.16 -10.84 -5.79
CA ASN A 26 -9.69 -12.13 -5.27
C ASN A 26 -8.37 -11.96 -4.48
N LEU A 27 -7.46 -11.10 -4.97
CA LEU A 27 -6.24 -10.79 -4.22
C LEU A 27 -6.55 -10.08 -2.89
N ALA A 28 -7.49 -9.12 -2.89
CA ALA A 28 -7.88 -8.42 -1.68
C ALA A 28 -8.57 -9.35 -0.66
N ALA A 29 -9.38 -10.30 -1.13
CA ALA A 29 -10.01 -11.32 -0.28
C ALA A 29 -8.96 -12.17 0.44
N TYR A 30 -7.92 -12.64 -0.27
CA TYR A 30 -6.82 -13.38 0.36
C TYR A 30 -6.14 -12.58 1.47
N TYR A 31 -5.79 -11.31 1.22
CA TYR A 31 -5.14 -10.47 2.22
C TYR A 31 -6.05 -10.13 3.40
N ARG A 32 -7.38 -10.09 3.20
CA ARG A 32 -8.33 -9.91 4.29
C ARG A 32 -8.53 -11.18 5.11
N ASP A 33 -8.83 -12.29 4.45
CA ASP A 33 -9.33 -13.49 5.11
C ASP A 33 -8.18 -14.37 5.64
N VAL A 34 -7.01 -14.34 4.99
CA VAL A 34 -5.84 -15.13 5.39
C VAL A 34 -4.82 -14.30 6.17
N VAL A 35 -4.49 -13.10 5.66
CA VAL A 35 -3.47 -12.23 6.31
C VAL A 35 -4.10 -11.37 7.42
N GLY A 36 -5.41 -11.12 7.37
CA GLY A 36 -6.12 -10.32 8.37
C GLY A 36 -6.03 -8.81 8.17
N LEU A 37 -5.58 -8.35 6.99
CA LEU A 37 -5.58 -6.92 6.66
C LEU A 37 -7.01 -6.40 6.49
N ARG A 38 -7.21 -5.10 6.66
CA ARG A 38 -8.54 -4.48 6.48
C ARG A 38 -8.53 -3.52 5.32
N GLU A 39 -9.67 -3.41 4.65
CA GLU A 39 -9.83 -2.41 3.60
C GLU A 39 -9.85 -1.00 4.22
N LEU A 40 -8.89 -0.18 3.79
CA LEU A 40 -8.75 1.21 4.22
C LEU A 40 -9.45 2.16 3.26
N SER A 41 -9.35 1.89 1.95
CA SER A 41 -9.97 2.71 0.91
C SER A 41 -10.06 1.97 -0.41
N ARG A 42 -10.95 2.47 -1.28
CA ARG A 42 -11.18 1.97 -2.63
C ARG A 42 -11.37 3.14 -3.59
N THR A 43 -10.58 3.19 -4.66
CA THR A 43 -10.65 4.28 -5.64
C THR A 43 -10.07 3.84 -6.98
N GLY A 44 -10.79 4.11 -8.08
CA GLY A 44 -10.25 3.99 -9.44
C GLY A 44 -9.66 2.61 -9.78
N GLY A 45 -10.26 1.52 -9.29
CA GLY A 45 -9.75 0.16 -9.49
C GLY A 45 -8.58 -0.24 -8.58
N THR A 46 -8.25 0.60 -7.59
CA THR A 46 -7.26 0.29 -6.55
C THR A 46 -7.96 0.00 -5.22
N ILE A 47 -7.52 -1.04 -4.52
CA ILE A 47 -7.96 -1.41 -3.18
C ILE A 47 -6.76 -1.25 -2.26
N THR A 48 -6.89 -0.45 -1.20
CA THR A 48 -5.83 -0.25 -0.20
C THR A 48 -6.16 -1.06 1.03
N LEU A 49 -5.22 -1.91 1.47
CA LEU A 49 -5.35 -2.73 2.67
C LEU A 49 -4.26 -2.38 3.70
N GLY A 50 -4.56 -2.53 4.99
CA GLY A 50 -3.62 -2.36 6.09
C GLY A 50 -4.16 -2.77 7.45
#